data_AF-A0A656JXX1-F1
#
_entry.id   AF-A0A656JXX1-F1
#
_cell.length_a   1.000
_cell.length_b   1.000
_cell.length_c   1.000
_cell.angle_alpha   90.00
_cell.angle_beta   90.00
_cell.angle_gamma   90.00
#
_symmetry.space_group_name_H-M   'P 1'
#
loop_
_entity.id
_entity.type
_entity.pdbx_description
1 polymer ?
#
loop_
_entity_poly.entity_id
_entity_poly.type
_entity_poly.pdbx_seq_one_letter_code
_entity_poly.pdbx_strand_id
1 'polypeptide(L)'
;MEKVMSATQSVGPQALPELQEQVEQIIAEARRQGASACEVAVSVDQGLSTSVRQREVETVEFNRDQGFGITLYVGQRKGSASTSATGADAIRETVAAALAIAEHTSEDESSGLADAALMAKEVMDFDLYHTWDITPEQAIEKALICEAAAFDADSRIKNADGTTLNTHQGCRVYGNSNGFIGGYASTRHSLSCVMIAEGEGQMQRDYWYDVNRKGELLVDAQSIGRKAALRAASRLGARPVPTCEVPVLFAAELAGGLFGSFLGAISGGNLYRKSSFLEGTLGQRL
;
A
#
# COMPACT_ATOMS: atom_id res chain seq x y z
N MET A 1 -21.66 22.76 -23.19
CA MET A 1 -20.52 22.09 -23.84
C MET A 1 -20.06 21.03 -22.85
N GLU A 2 -20.55 19.81 -22.99
CA GLU A 2 -20.16 18.69 -22.12
C GLU A 2 -18.66 18.46 -22.28
N LYS A 3 -17.90 18.69 -21.21
CA LYS A 3 -16.55 18.14 -21.10
C LYS A 3 -16.73 16.63 -21.01
N VAL A 4 -16.40 15.93 -22.09
CA VAL A 4 -16.26 14.47 -22.07
C VAL A 4 -15.18 14.14 -21.04
N MET A 5 -15.56 13.46 -19.97
CA MET A 5 -14.65 13.06 -18.90
C MET A 5 -13.73 11.96 -19.41
N SER A 6 -12.44 12.28 -19.49
CA SER A 6 -11.37 11.35 -19.83
C SER A 6 -10.79 10.75 -18.55
N ALA A 7 -10.13 9.60 -18.64
CA ALA A 7 -9.20 9.17 -17.60
C ALA A 7 -8.20 10.31 -17.32
N THR A 8 -7.86 10.48 -16.03
CA THR A 8 -6.93 11.54 -15.58
C THR A 8 -5.62 11.34 -16.32
N GLN A 9 -5.17 12.31 -17.11
CA GLN A 9 -4.06 12.12 -18.05
C GLN A 9 -2.69 12.11 -17.37
N SER A 10 -2.57 12.69 -16.18
CA SER A 10 -1.33 12.76 -15.41
C SER A 10 -1.49 12.17 -14.01
N VAL A 11 -0.38 11.77 -13.39
CA VAL A 11 -0.35 11.33 -11.99
C VAL A 11 0.63 12.24 -11.25
N GLY A 12 0.19 12.84 -10.15
CA GLY A 12 0.96 13.80 -9.36
C GLY A 12 0.10 14.95 -8.83
N PRO A 13 0.66 15.94 -8.11
CA PRO A 13 -0.09 17.05 -7.53
C PRO A 13 -1.03 17.77 -8.51
N GLN A 14 -0.64 17.87 -9.78
CA GLN A 14 -1.42 18.46 -10.86
C GLN A 14 -2.71 17.70 -11.20
N ALA A 15 -2.84 16.43 -10.82
CA ALA A 15 -4.03 15.62 -11.00
C ALA A 15 -5.08 15.86 -9.90
N LEU A 16 -4.68 16.42 -8.75
CA LEU A 16 -5.56 16.56 -7.59
C LEU A 16 -6.84 17.36 -7.88
N PRO A 17 -6.82 18.50 -8.62
CA PRO A 17 -8.04 19.24 -8.92
C PRO A 17 -9.06 18.42 -9.73
N GLU A 18 -8.61 17.62 -10.69
CA GLU A 18 -9.48 16.77 -11.51
C GLU A 18 -10.10 15.64 -10.68
N LEU A 19 -9.31 15.02 -9.80
CA LEU A 19 -9.79 13.97 -8.89
C LEU A 19 -10.75 14.53 -7.83
N GLN A 20 -10.54 15.77 -7.37
CA GLN A 20 -11.46 16.47 -6.47
C GLN A 20 -12.80 16.75 -7.16
N GLU A 21 -12.79 17.23 -8.40
CA GLU A 21 -14.00 17.40 -9.20
C GLU A 21 -14.74 16.07 -9.40
N GLN A 22 -14.00 14.97 -9.63
CA GLN A 22 -14.59 13.64 -9.73
C GLN A 22 -15.27 13.20 -8.42
N VAL A 23 -14.64 13.44 -7.26
CA VAL A 23 -15.23 13.18 -5.94
C VAL A 23 -16.52 13.98 -5.75
N GLU A 24 -16.51 15.28 -6.09
CA GLU A 24 -17.70 16.14 -6.00
C GLU A 24 -18.86 15.60 -6.84
N GLN A 25 -18.58 15.15 -8.07
CA GLN A 25 -19.59 14.58 -8.96
C GLN A 25 -20.16 13.27 -8.41
N ILE A 26 -19.32 12.40 -7.86
CA ILE A 26 -19.77 11.14 -7.25
C ILE A 26 -20.67 11.44 -6.03
N ILE A 27 -20.30 12.41 -5.18
CA ILE A 27 -21.12 12.84 -4.03
C ILE A 27 -22.44 13.47 -4.51
N ALA A 28 -22.41 14.27 -5.58
CA ALA A 28 -23.61 14.87 -6.16
C ALA A 28 -24.56 13.79 -6.72
N GLU A 29 -24.01 12.78 -7.39
CA GLU A 29 -24.79 11.66 -7.93
C GLU A 29 -25.41 10.80 -6.83
N ALA A 30 -24.65 10.50 -5.77
CA ALA A 30 -25.14 9.85 -4.55
C ALA A 30 -26.36 10.57 -3.98
N ARG A 31 -26.27 11.91 -3.85
CA ARG A 31 -27.37 12.75 -3.38
C ARG A 31 -28.55 12.75 -4.35
N ARG A 32 -28.29 12.80 -5.66
CA ARG A 32 -29.33 12.78 -6.71
C ARG A 32 -30.14 11.49 -6.67
N GLN A 33 -29.49 10.35 -6.39
CA GLN A 33 -30.14 9.04 -6.30
C GLN A 33 -30.77 8.75 -4.93
N GLY A 34 -30.66 9.65 -3.95
CA GLY A 34 -31.42 9.58 -2.69
C GLY A 34 -30.65 9.06 -1.47
N ALA A 35 -29.32 8.97 -1.53
CA ALA A 35 -28.52 8.66 -0.35
C ALA A 35 -28.65 9.76 0.72
N SER A 36 -28.76 9.34 1.99
CA SER A 36 -28.75 10.26 3.15
C SER A 36 -27.36 10.82 3.42
N ALA A 37 -26.33 9.99 3.24
CA ALA A 37 -24.92 10.37 3.36
C ALA A 37 -24.04 9.46 2.50
N CYS A 38 -22.81 9.88 2.21
CA CYS A 38 -21.83 9.04 1.52
C CYS A 38 -20.39 9.45 1.83
N GLU A 39 -19.47 8.52 1.59
CA GLU A 39 -18.03 8.76 1.53
C GLU A 39 -17.46 8.11 0.27
N VAL A 40 -16.49 8.78 -0.34
CA VAL A 40 -15.90 8.45 -1.62
C VAL A 40 -14.39 8.51 -1.49
N ALA A 41 -13.71 7.52 -2.06
CA ALA A 41 -12.27 7.53 -2.25
C ALA A 41 -11.96 7.29 -3.73
N VAL A 42 -11.20 8.20 -4.33
CA VAL A 42 -10.68 8.09 -5.70
C VAL A 42 -9.15 7.94 -5.62
N SER A 43 -8.60 7.03 -6.41
CA SER A 43 -7.16 6.88 -6.56
C SER A 43 -6.76 6.76 -8.02
N VAL A 44 -5.61 7.33 -8.34
CA VAL A 44 -4.86 7.05 -9.56
C VAL A 44 -3.41 6.80 -9.18
N ASP A 45 -2.81 5.77 -9.75
CA ASP A 45 -1.41 5.45 -9.57
C ASP A 45 -0.79 4.98 -10.88
N GLN A 46 0.52 5.17 -10.97
CA GLN A 46 1.32 4.65 -12.07
C GLN A 46 2.73 4.36 -11.59
N GLY A 47 3.42 3.47 -12.27
CA GLY A 47 4.81 3.19 -11.96
C GLY A 47 5.47 2.22 -12.90
N LEU A 48 6.73 1.95 -12.61
CA LEU A 48 7.58 0.98 -13.27
C LEU A 48 8.00 -0.07 -12.25
N SER A 49 7.78 -1.33 -12.60
CA SER A 49 8.32 -2.50 -11.90
C SER A 49 9.31 -3.20 -12.82
N THR A 50 10.51 -3.46 -12.32
CA THR A 50 11.57 -4.16 -13.06
C THR A 50 12.07 -5.31 -12.21
N SER A 51 12.01 -6.52 -12.77
CA SER A 51 12.50 -7.73 -12.11
C SER A 51 13.60 -8.38 -12.94
N VAL A 52 14.69 -8.74 -12.26
CA VAL A 52 15.78 -9.53 -12.82
C VAL A 52 15.96 -10.78 -11.99
N ARG A 53 16.42 -11.85 -12.61
CA ARG A 53 16.72 -13.11 -11.93
C ARG A 53 17.86 -13.81 -12.63
N GLN A 54 18.82 -14.29 -11.85
CA GLN A 54 20.00 -14.99 -12.37
C GLN A 54 20.72 -14.19 -13.49
N ARG A 55 20.83 -12.87 -13.30
CA ARG A 55 21.46 -11.90 -14.20
C ARG A 55 20.73 -11.66 -15.52
N GLU A 56 19.49 -12.14 -15.63
CA GLU A 56 18.63 -11.93 -16.80
C GLU A 56 17.43 -11.07 -16.41
N VAL A 57 16.94 -10.26 -17.35
CA VAL A 57 15.72 -9.48 -17.16
C VAL A 57 14.53 -10.43 -17.30
N GLU A 58 13.70 -10.52 -16.27
CA GLU A 58 12.44 -11.29 -16.32
C GLU A 58 11.30 -10.42 -16.83
N THR A 59 11.06 -9.28 -16.18
CA THR A 59 9.94 -8.39 -16.53
C THR A 59 10.32 -6.92 -16.38
N VAL A 60 9.71 -6.11 -17.26
CA VAL A 60 9.71 -4.65 -17.20
C VAL A 60 8.27 -4.23 -17.47
N GLU A 61 7.57 -3.81 -16.42
CA GLU A 61 6.14 -3.56 -16.44
C GLU A 61 5.84 -2.10 -16.10
N PHE A 62 5.03 -1.47 -16.94
CA PHE A 62 4.42 -0.18 -16.65
C PHE A 62 3.00 -0.40 -16.14
N ASN A 63 2.76 -0.01 -14.90
CA ASN A 63 1.44 -0.08 -14.29
C ASN A 63 0.79 1.30 -14.34
N ARG A 64 -0.51 1.33 -14.61
CA ARG A 64 -1.36 2.50 -14.42
C ARG A 64 -2.74 2.04 -14.02
N ASP A 65 -3.11 2.35 -12.79
CA ASP A 65 -4.40 1.98 -12.23
C ASP A 65 -5.16 3.25 -11.83
N GLN A 66 -6.46 3.25 -12.09
CA GLN A 66 -7.39 4.28 -11.65
C GLN A 66 -8.67 3.60 -11.17
N GLY A 67 -9.26 4.15 -10.12
CA GLY A 67 -10.56 3.68 -9.66
C GLY A 67 -11.12 4.54 -8.55
N PHE A 68 -12.37 4.25 -8.21
CA PHE A 68 -13.02 4.85 -7.05
C PHE A 68 -13.86 3.82 -6.31
N GLY A 69 -14.02 4.06 -5.01
CA GLY A 69 -14.94 3.37 -4.13
C GLY A 69 -15.88 4.37 -3.49
N ILE A 70 -17.12 3.97 -3.30
CA ILE A 70 -18.13 4.72 -2.57
C ILE A 70 -18.77 3.83 -1.50
N THR A 71 -18.97 4.40 -0.32
CA THR A 71 -19.88 3.87 0.69
C THR A 71 -21.01 4.87 0.87
N LEU A 72 -22.26 4.40 0.79
CA LEU A 72 -23.45 5.22 0.97
C LEU A 72 -24.28 4.73 2.15
N TYR A 73 -25.10 5.65 2.65
CA TYR A 73 -26.03 5.43 3.74
C TYR A 73 -27.45 5.82 3.32
N VAL A 74 -28.43 4.99 3.68
CA VAL A 74 -29.87 5.26 3.59
C VAL A 74 -30.43 5.14 5.00
N GLY A 75 -30.52 6.28 5.70
CA GLY A 75 -30.63 6.28 7.16
C GLY A 75 -29.45 5.52 7.79
N GLN A 76 -29.75 4.49 8.57
CA GLN A 76 -28.75 3.63 9.23
C GLN A 76 -28.36 2.38 8.44
N ARG A 77 -28.82 2.23 7.19
CA ARG A 77 -28.42 1.13 6.30
C ARG A 77 -27.21 1.53 5.46
N LYS A 78 -26.29 0.60 5.21
CA LYS A 78 -25.02 0.86 4.52
C LYS A 78 -24.86 -0.01 3.28
N GLY A 79 -24.33 0.58 2.20
CA GLY A 79 -23.88 -0.18 1.04
C GLY A 79 -22.61 0.40 0.44
N SER A 80 -21.76 -0.47 -0.12
CA SER A 80 -20.49 -0.07 -0.72
C SER A 80 -20.33 -0.69 -2.11
N ALA A 81 -19.74 0.07 -3.04
CA ALA A 81 -19.37 -0.41 -4.37
C ALA A 81 -18.09 0.30 -4.84
N SER A 82 -17.39 -0.30 -5.81
CA SER A 82 -16.17 0.26 -6.39
C SER A 82 -16.01 -0.16 -7.84
N THR A 83 -15.33 0.64 -8.63
CA THR A 83 -15.01 0.34 -10.03
C THR A 83 -13.70 1.00 -10.45
N SER A 84 -13.05 0.43 -11.48
CA SER A 84 -11.95 1.08 -12.20
C SER A 84 -12.42 1.87 -13.41
N ALA A 85 -13.69 1.75 -13.81
CA ALA A 85 -14.27 2.50 -14.91
C ALA A 85 -14.47 3.98 -14.54
N THR A 86 -14.28 4.87 -15.52
CA THR A 86 -14.44 6.31 -15.36
C THR A 86 -15.62 6.84 -16.18
N GLY A 87 -16.09 8.04 -15.84
CA GLY A 87 -17.16 8.74 -16.57
C GLY A 87 -18.52 8.63 -15.91
N ALA A 88 -19.46 9.44 -16.39
CA ALA A 88 -20.77 9.64 -15.75
C ALA A 88 -21.59 8.34 -15.63
N ASP A 89 -21.55 7.48 -16.64
CA ASP A 89 -22.27 6.20 -16.61
C ASP A 89 -21.72 5.26 -15.54
N ALA A 90 -20.39 5.13 -15.44
CA ALA A 90 -19.73 4.31 -14.42
C ALA A 90 -20.01 4.82 -13.01
N ILE A 91 -20.04 6.14 -12.81
CA ILE A 91 -20.43 6.76 -11.54
C ILE A 91 -21.88 6.41 -11.20
N ARG A 92 -22.81 6.63 -12.14
CA ARG A 92 -24.24 6.35 -11.95
C ARG A 92 -24.48 4.89 -11.58
N GLU A 93 -23.87 3.95 -12.30
CA GLU A 93 -24.01 2.52 -12.08
C GLU A 93 -23.43 2.07 -10.74
N THR A 94 -22.25 2.59 -10.36
CA THR A 94 -21.60 2.24 -9.10
C THR A 94 -22.37 2.79 -7.90
N VAL A 95 -22.86 4.03 -7.99
CA VAL A 95 -23.73 4.63 -6.97
C VAL A 95 -25.02 3.81 -6.83
N ALA A 96 -25.66 3.46 -7.94
CA ALA A 96 -26.89 2.65 -7.94
C ALA A 96 -26.66 1.27 -7.32
N ALA A 97 -25.52 0.63 -7.61
CA ALA A 97 -25.17 -0.67 -7.02
C ALA A 97 -25.01 -0.57 -5.49
N ALA A 98 -24.31 0.45 -5.00
CA ALA A 98 -24.15 0.64 -3.56
C ALA A 98 -25.47 1.02 -2.85
N LEU A 99 -26.35 1.80 -3.51
CA LEU A 99 -27.70 2.06 -3.01
C LEU A 99 -28.56 0.79 -2.94
N ALA A 100 -28.53 -0.04 -3.99
CA ALA A 100 -29.24 -1.31 -4.00
C ALA A 100 -28.79 -2.21 -2.84
N ILE A 101 -27.49 -2.23 -2.51
CA ILE A 101 -26.99 -2.93 -1.31
C ILE A 101 -27.56 -2.28 -0.04
N ALA A 102 -27.46 -0.97 0.09
CA ALA A 102 -27.95 -0.26 1.28
C ALA A 102 -29.45 -0.54 1.54
N GLU A 103 -30.30 -0.49 0.52
CA GLU A 103 -31.74 -0.77 0.65
C GLU A 103 -32.07 -2.19 1.13
N HIS A 104 -31.18 -3.16 0.88
CA HIS A 104 -31.36 -4.57 1.24
C HIS A 104 -30.57 -5.00 2.48
N THR A 105 -29.86 -4.08 3.14
CA THR A 105 -29.16 -4.34 4.41
C THR A 105 -29.99 -3.91 5.61
N SER A 106 -29.67 -4.46 6.78
CA SER A 106 -30.29 -4.06 8.04
C SER A 106 -29.78 -2.70 8.50
N GLU A 107 -30.58 -2.01 9.31
CA GLU A 107 -30.13 -0.83 10.03
C GLU A 107 -29.10 -1.20 11.11
N ASP A 108 -28.09 -0.34 11.28
CA ASP A 108 -27.06 -0.46 12.32
C ASP A 108 -26.90 0.89 13.03
N GLU A 109 -27.18 0.94 14.33
CA GLU A 109 -27.12 2.16 15.16
C GLU A 109 -25.71 2.79 15.21
N SER A 110 -24.66 1.99 14.96
CA SER A 110 -23.27 2.47 14.96
C SER A 110 -22.79 2.86 13.55
N SER A 111 -23.62 2.71 12.53
CA SER A 111 -23.29 3.03 11.14
C SER A 111 -23.51 4.51 10.84
N GLY A 112 -22.62 5.10 10.05
CA GLY A 112 -22.73 6.50 9.63
C GLY A 112 -21.36 7.14 9.41
N LEU A 113 -21.38 8.37 8.91
CA LEU A 113 -20.17 9.19 8.85
C LEU A 113 -19.77 9.65 10.26
N ALA A 114 -18.49 9.97 10.42
CA ALA A 114 -18.06 10.79 11.55
C ALA A 114 -18.75 12.16 11.53
N ASP A 115 -18.93 12.74 12.71
CA ASP A 115 -19.51 14.07 12.87
C ASP A 115 -18.77 15.12 12.03
N ALA A 116 -19.52 16.03 11.40
CA ALA A 116 -18.96 17.08 10.55
C ALA A 116 -17.95 17.96 11.29
N ALA A 117 -18.13 18.17 12.60
CA ALA A 117 -17.22 18.95 13.45
C ALA A 117 -15.82 18.31 13.63
N LEU A 118 -15.70 17.01 13.34
CA LEU A 118 -14.44 16.25 13.43
C LEU A 118 -13.67 16.22 12.11
N MET A 119 -14.25 16.76 11.02
CA MET A 119 -13.55 16.82 9.73
C MET A 119 -12.28 17.67 9.85
N ALA A 120 -11.22 17.22 9.17
CA ALA A 120 -9.97 17.97 9.13
C ALA A 120 -10.24 19.36 8.53
N LYS A 121 -9.85 20.41 9.25
CA LYS A 121 -10.07 21.82 8.85
C LYS A 121 -9.09 22.28 7.80
N GLU A 122 -7.89 21.70 7.80
CA GLU A 122 -6.81 22.01 6.89
C GLU A 122 -6.21 20.71 6.37
N VAL A 123 -5.94 20.66 5.07
CA VAL A 123 -5.18 19.57 4.45
C VAL A 123 -3.71 19.99 4.50
N MET A 124 -2.93 19.31 5.33
CA MET A 124 -1.49 19.59 5.49
C MET A 124 -0.70 18.98 4.32
N ASP A 125 0.32 19.70 3.87
CA ASP A 125 1.36 19.15 2.99
C ASP A 125 2.42 18.44 3.82
N PHE A 126 2.59 17.15 3.58
CA PHE A 126 3.53 16.28 4.28
C PHE A 126 4.81 15.99 3.48
N ASP A 127 5.04 16.67 2.34
CA ASP A 127 6.20 16.48 1.47
C ASP A 127 6.37 14.99 1.06
N LEU A 128 5.30 14.37 0.56
CA LEU A 128 5.28 12.92 0.27
C LEU A 128 5.59 12.57 -1.20
N TYR A 129 5.69 13.58 -2.07
CA TYR A 129 5.77 13.39 -3.52
C TYR A 129 7.14 13.80 -4.07
N HIS A 130 7.95 12.80 -4.38
CA HIS A 130 9.32 12.94 -4.89
C HIS A 130 9.52 12.01 -6.08
N THR A 131 9.35 12.58 -7.28
CA THR A 131 9.54 11.85 -8.54
C THR A 131 10.98 11.37 -8.65
N TRP A 132 11.16 10.19 -9.24
CA TRP A 132 12.48 9.67 -9.56
C TRP A 132 12.59 9.50 -11.07
N ASP A 133 13.43 10.30 -11.71
CA ASP A 133 13.62 10.31 -13.17
C ASP A 133 14.54 9.16 -13.60
N ILE A 134 14.11 7.93 -13.30
CA ILE A 134 14.82 6.71 -13.64
C ILE A 134 14.21 6.08 -14.90
N THR A 135 15.03 5.82 -15.91
CA THR A 135 14.58 5.13 -17.12
C THR A 135 14.47 3.61 -16.88
N PRO A 136 13.71 2.86 -17.70
CA PRO A 136 13.69 1.40 -17.64
C PRO A 136 15.08 0.77 -17.73
N GLU A 137 15.95 1.29 -18.59
CA GLU A 137 17.33 0.81 -18.75
C GLU A 137 18.13 1.00 -17.46
N GLN A 138 17.99 2.16 -16.80
CA GLN A 138 18.64 2.43 -15.52
C GLN A 138 18.06 1.58 -14.38
N ALA A 139 16.77 1.30 -14.40
CA ALA A 139 16.11 0.42 -13.43
C ALA A 139 16.62 -1.02 -13.55
N ILE A 140 16.71 -1.53 -14.78
CA ILE A 140 17.31 -2.83 -15.10
C ILE A 140 18.77 -2.86 -14.63
N GLU A 141 19.57 -1.86 -14.99
CA GLU A 141 20.97 -1.80 -14.61
C GLU A 141 21.15 -1.83 -13.08
N LYS A 142 20.37 -1.04 -12.34
CA LYS A 142 20.42 -1.06 -10.86
C LYS A 142 20.03 -2.41 -10.28
N ALA A 143 18.99 -3.05 -10.80
CA ALA A 143 18.58 -4.38 -10.35
C ALA A 143 19.67 -5.44 -10.64
N LEU A 144 20.28 -5.41 -11.82
CA LEU A 144 21.40 -6.29 -12.19
C LEU A 144 22.64 -6.04 -11.32
N ILE A 145 22.98 -4.78 -11.03
CA ILE A 145 24.10 -4.43 -10.13
C ILE A 145 23.85 -4.99 -8.73
N CYS A 146 22.61 -4.89 -8.23
CA CYS A 146 22.22 -5.43 -6.94
C CYS A 146 22.41 -6.95 -6.89
N GLU A 147 21.86 -7.67 -7.86
CA GLU A 147 21.93 -9.13 -7.91
C GLU A 147 23.38 -9.63 -8.13
N ALA A 148 24.14 -8.97 -9.01
CA ALA A 148 25.55 -9.29 -9.24
C ALA A 148 26.38 -9.14 -7.95
N ALA A 149 26.20 -8.03 -7.22
CA ALA A 149 26.87 -7.81 -5.95
C ALA A 149 26.50 -8.86 -4.89
N ALA A 150 25.31 -9.47 -4.99
CA ALA A 150 24.90 -10.56 -4.13
C ALA A 150 25.61 -11.89 -4.48
N PHE A 151 25.66 -12.27 -5.76
CA PHE A 151 26.41 -13.44 -6.22
C PHE A 151 27.91 -13.35 -5.91
N ASP A 152 28.49 -12.16 -6.06
CA ASP A 152 29.93 -11.94 -5.85
C ASP A 152 30.31 -11.86 -4.36
N ALA A 153 29.34 -11.72 -3.45
CA ALA A 153 29.59 -11.55 -2.02
C ALA A 153 30.01 -12.84 -1.31
N ASP A 154 29.52 -13.99 -1.74
CA ASP A 154 29.82 -15.29 -1.12
C ASP A 154 29.66 -16.42 -2.15
N SER A 155 30.68 -17.29 -2.27
CA SER A 155 30.71 -18.37 -3.26
C SER A 155 29.62 -19.43 -3.04
N ARG A 156 28.97 -19.43 -1.87
CA ARG A 156 27.84 -20.31 -1.53
C ARG A 156 26.51 -19.80 -2.08
N ILE A 157 26.42 -18.57 -2.58
CA ILE A 157 25.23 -18.08 -3.26
C ILE A 157 25.16 -18.72 -4.65
N LYS A 158 24.21 -19.64 -4.83
CA LYS A 158 24.10 -20.44 -6.07
C LYS A 158 22.90 -20.06 -6.93
N ASN A 159 21.90 -19.43 -6.35
CA ASN A 159 20.67 -19.10 -7.05
C ASN A 159 20.02 -17.83 -6.49
N ALA A 160 19.04 -17.29 -7.21
CA ALA A 160 18.24 -16.13 -6.83
C ALA A 160 16.76 -16.38 -7.14
N ASP A 161 15.88 -15.91 -6.25
CA ASP A 161 14.44 -15.87 -6.51
C ASP A 161 14.05 -14.62 -7.31
N GLY A 162 14.91 -13.60 -7.30
CA GLY A 162 14.75 -12.38 -8.09
C GLY A 162 15.20 -11.13 -7.33
N THR A 163 15.44 -10.09 -8.10
CA THR A 163 15.75 -8.74 -7.62
C THR A 163 14.81 -7.77 -8.31
N THR A 164 14.03 -7.04 -7.53
CA THR A 164 12.96 -6.17 -8.02
C THR A 164 13.19 -4.74 -7.60
N LEU A 165 13.17 -3.83 -8.58
CA LEU A 165 13.10 -2.38 -8.39
C LEU A 165 11.69 -1.91 -8.73
N ASN A 166 11.05 -1.19 -7.80
CA ASN A 166 9.75 -0.55 -8.02
C ASN A 166 9.88 0.96 -7.83
N THR A 167 9.29 1.73 -8.73
CA THR A 167 9.14 3.19 -8.63
C THR A 167 7.71 3.55 -9.00
N HIS A 168 6.95 4.05 -8.03
CA HIS A 168 5.54 4.38 -8.19
C HIS A 168 5.21 5.76 -7.67
N GLN A 169 4.22 6.37 -8.31
CA GLN A 169 3.60 7.61 -7.91
C GLN A 169 2.08 7.45 -7.91
N GLY A 170 1.39 8.12 -7.00
CA GLY A 170 -0.06 8.03 -6.92
C GLY A 170 -0.69 9.22 -6.22
N CYS A 171 -1.95 9.45 -6.52
CA CYS A 171 -2.79 10.45 -5.88
C CYS A 171 -4.00 9.77 -5.27
N ARG A 172 -4.40 10.26 -4.09
CA ARG A 172 -5.61 9.81 -3.41
C ARG A 172 -6.42 11.04 -3.02
N VAL A 173 -7.71 11.01 -3.32
CA VAL A 173 -8.67 12.00 -2.86
C VAL A 173 -9.79 11.28 -2.13
N TYR A 174 -10.09 11.77 -0.94
CA TYR A 174 -11.25 11.34 -0.16
C TYR A 174 -12.21 12.51 -0.03
N GLY A 175 -13.49 12.22 -0.10
CA GLY A 175 -14.52 13.18 0.29
C GLY A 175 -15.76 12.52 0.82
N ASN A 176 -16.61 13.30 1.49
CA ASN A 176 -17.87 12.82 2.02
C ASN A 176 -18.97 13.88 1.97
N SER A 177 -20.20 13.46 2.24
CA SER A 177 -21.38 14.33 2.14
C SER A 177 -21.45 15.44 3.20
N ASN A 178 -20.54 15.49 4.19
CA ASN A 178 -20.40 16.64 5.09
C ASN A 178 -19.67 17.83 4.41
N GLY A 179 -19.22 17.65 3.16
CA GLY A 179 -18.51 18.68 2.40
C GLY A 179 -17.00 18.65 2.58
N PHE A 180 -16.45 17.66 3.30
CA PHE A 180 -15.00 17.47 3.35
C PHE A 180 -14.51 16.87 2.04
N ILE A 181 -13.48 17.47 1.46
CA ILE A 181 -12.70 16.92 0.35
C ILE A 181 -11.23 17.20 0.63
N GLY A 182 -10.43 16.15 0.67
CA GLY A 182 -9.00 16.23 0.93
C GLY A 182 -8.23 15.20 0.11
N GLY A 183 -7.06 15.59 -0.37
CA GLY A 183 -6.24 14.71 -1.18
C GLY A 183 -4.76 15.02 -1.09
N TYR A 184 -3.94 14.05 -1.47
CA TYR A 184 -2.50 14.18 -1.51
C TYR A 184 -1.90 13.33 -2.63
N ALA A 185 -0.76 13.76 -3.13
CA ALA A 185 0.09 12.96 -3.99
C ALA A 185 1.21 12.33 -3.16
N SER A 186 1.70 11.17 -3.57
CA SER A 186 2.87 10.56 -2.96
C SER A 186 3.65 9.69 -3.92
N THR A 187 4.92 9.45 -3.59
CA THR A 187 5.80 8.50 -4.27
C THR A 187 6.28 7.43 -3.32
N ARG A 188 6.64 6.27 -3.89
CA ARG A 188 7.26 5.17 -3.18
C ARG A 188 8.19 4.41 -4.11
N HIS A 189 9.43 4.31 -3.70
CA HIS A 189 10.51 3.62 -4.40
C HIS A 189 11.04 2.50 -3.51
N SER A 190 11.42 1.38 -4.12
CA SER A 190 11.99 0.26 -3.39
C SER A 190 12.91 -0.56 -4.27
N LEU A 191 13.95 -1.12 -3.66
CA LEU A 191 14.81 -2.14 -4.27
C LEU A 191 14.91 -3.31 -3.30
N SER A 192 14.64 -4.51 -3.77
CA SER A 192 14.70 -5.74 -2.99
C SER A 192 15.45 -6.83 -3.74
N CYS A 193 16.17 -7.67 -3.01
CA CYS A 193 17.00 -8.75 -3.55
C CYS A 193 16.80 -10.01 -2.70
N VAL A 194 16.45 -11.12 -3.34
CA VAL A 194 16.20 -12.42 -2.68
C VAL A 194 17.18 -13.46 -3.20
N MET A 195 18.00 -14.00 -2.30
CA MET A 195 19.10 -14.89 -2.66
C MET A 195 18.98 -16.26 -1.99
N ILE A 196 19.56 -17.26 -2.66
CA ILE A 196 19.60 -18.64 -2.19
C ILE A 196 21.05 -19.08 -2.07
N ALA A 197 21.41 -19.45 -0.84
CA ALA A 197 22.69 -20.04 -0.49
C ALA A 197 22.59 -21.57 -0.42
N GLU A 198 23.61 -22.26 -0.89
CA GLU A 198 23.75 -23.72 -0.76
C GLU A 198 25.07 -24.08 -0.08
N GLY A 199 25.00 -25.02 0.85
CA GLY A 199 26.15 -25.52 1.60
C GLY A 199 25.72 -26.51 2.67
N GLU A 200 26.64 -27.39 3.08
CA GLU A 200 26.40 -28.34 4.17
C GLU A 200 25.17 -29.26 3.95
N GLY A 201 24.84 -29.56 2.68
CA GLY A 201 23.67 -30.35 2.31
C GLY A 201 22.33 -29.62 2.50
N GLN A 202 22.36 -28.30 2.73
CA GLN A 202 21.19 -27.46 2.92
C GLN A 202 21.10 -26.38 1.84
N MET A 203 19.88 -25.90 1.62
CA MET A 203 19.57 -24.73 0.81
C MET A 203 18.84 -23.73 1.70
N GLN A 204 19.32 -22.49 1.75
CA GLN A 204 18.80 -21.45 2.63
C GLN A 204 18.51 -20.18 1.83
N ARG A 205 17.38 -19.56 2.16
CA ARG A 205 16.90 -18.34 1.51
C ARG A 205 16.79 -17.21 2.52
N ASP A 206 17.24 -16.03 2.11
CA ASP A 206 16.96 -14.77 2.80
C ASP A 206 16.96 -13.63 1.78
N TYR A 207 16.62 -12.44 2.24
CA TYR A 207 16.51 -11.25 1.42
C TYR A 207 16.98 -10.01 2.16
N TRP A 208 17.14 -8.94 1.42
CA TRP A 208 17.23 -7.59 1.95
C TRP A 208 16.56 -6.60 1.01
N TYR A 209 16.12 -5.47 1.56
CA TYR A 209 15.45 -4.44 0.79
C TYR A 209 15.59 -3.07 1.45
N ASP A 210 15.28 -2.03 0.68
CA ASP A 210 15.05 -0.68 1.18
C ASP A 210 13.81 -0.06 0.53
N VAL A 211 13.17 0.88 1.23
CA VAL A 211 11.97 1.61 0.77
C VAL A 211 12.12 3.07 1.16
N ASN A 212 11.93 3.97 0.20
CA ASN A 212 11.96 5.41 0.44
C ASN A 212 10.96 6.15 -0.45
N ARG A 213 10.54 7.35 -0.05
CA ARG A 213 9.75 8.25 -0.92
C ARG A 213 10.64 8.95 -1.95
N LYS A 214 11.91 9.18 -1.64
CA LYS A 214 12.93 9.77 -2.50
C LYS A 214 13.83 8.66 -3.05
N GLY A 215 13.84 8.46 -4.36
CA GLY A 215 14.54 7.33 -4.98
C GLY A 215 16.06 7.42 -4.79
N GLU A 216 16.58 8.64 -4.75
CA GLU A 216 17.98 8.97 -4.51
C GLU A 216 18.44 8.66 -3.09
N LEU A 217 17.50 8.48 -2.14
CA LEU A 217 17.79 8.13 -0.76
C LEU A 217 17.67 6.64 -0.47
N LEU A 218 17.39 5.81 -1.48
CA LEU A 218 17.54 4.37 -1.34
C LEU A 218 19.00 4.03 -1.08
N VAL A 219 19.24 3.05 -0.19
CA VAL A 219 20.54 2.43 -0.02
C VAL A 219 21.05 1.95 -1.38
N ASP A 220 22.36 2.06 -1.60
CA ASP A 220 22.95 1.66 -2.86
C ASP A 220 22.68 0.17 -3.18
N ALA A 221 22.49 -0.10 -4.46
CA ALA A 221 22.12 -1.42 -4.97
C ALA A 221 23.09 -2.52 -4.52
N GLN A 222 24.39 -2.23 -4.49
CA GLN A 222 25.41 -3.21 -4.12
C GLN A 222 25.31 -3.61 -2.64
N SER A 223 25.09 -2.63 -1.76
CA SER A 223 24.88 -2.88 -0.33
C SER A 223 23.65 -3.73 -0.06
N ILE A 224 22.54 -3.51 -0.77
CA ILE A 224 21.34 -4.35 -0.66
C ILE A 224 21.65 -5.79 -1.08
N GLY A 225 22.28 -5.98 -2.23
CA GLY A 225 22.65 -7.31 -2.73
C GLY A 225 23.60 -8.06 -1.80
N ARG A 226 24.68 -7.42 -1.37
CA ARG A 226 25.63 -7.99 -0.40
C ARG A 226 24.95 -8.38 0.90
N LYS A 227 24.04 -7.55 1.42
CA LYS A 227 23.33 -7.86 2.66
C LYS A 227 22.37 -9.04 2.51
N ALA A 228 21.66 -9.15 1.38
CA ALA A 228 20.82 -10.30 1.08
C ALA A 228 21.65 -11.60 1.04
N ALA A 229 22.78 -11.58 0.33
CA ALA A 229 23.71 -12.70 0.25
C ALA A 229 24.27 -13.13 1.61
N LEU A 230 24.82 -12.20 2.38
CA LEU A 230 25.40 -12.48 3.70
C LEU A 230 24.35 -13.08 4.66
N ARG A 231 23.11 -12.57 4.61
CA ARG A 231 22.00 -13.13 5.40
C ARG A 231 21.67 -14.56 4.98
N ALA A 232 21.50 -14.82 3.68
CA ALA A 232 21.20 -16.16 3.18
C ALA A 232 22.32 -17.15 3.54
N ALA A 233 23.59 -16.78 3.34
CA ALA A 233 24.73 -17.62 3.65
C ALA A 233 24.89 -17.87 5.17
N SER A 234 24.54 -16.89 6.02
CA SER A 234 24.60 -17.04 7.49
C SER A 234 23.62 -18.06 8.05
N ARG A 235 22.57 -18.43 7.30
CA ARG A 235 21.59 -19.44 7.69
C ARG A 235 22.04 -20.87 7.44
N LEU A 236 23.09 -21.08 6.63
CA LEU A 236 23.63 -22.42 6.37
C LEU A 236 24.12 -23.06 7.67
N GLY A 237 23.77 -24.33 7.88
CA GLY A 237 24.11 -25.04 9.13
C GLY A 237 23.13 -24.77 10.28
N ALA A 238 21.99 -24.13 10.00
CA ALA A 238 20.92 -23.94 10.99
C ALA A 238 20.52 -25.29 11.62
N ARG A 239 20.39 -25.28 12.94
CA ARG A 239 20.05 -26.46 13.75
C ARG A 239 19.10 -26.08 14.88
N PRO A 240 18.26 -27.02 15.36
CA PRO A 240 17.48 -26.81 16.55
C PRO A 240 18.38 -26.66 17.78
N VAL A 241 17.83 -26.02 18.81
CA VAL A 241 18.42 -25.95 20.15
C VAL A 241 17.56 -26.77 21.13
N PRO A 242 18.12 -27.33 22.22
CA PRO A 242 17.32 -27.98 23.26
C PRO A 242 16.29 -27.02 23.86
N THR A 243 15.15 -27.56 24.27
CA THR A 243 14.10 -26.79 24.97
C THR A 243 14.65 -26.18 26.26
N CYS A 244 14.57 -24.86 26.37
CA CYS A 244 15.03 -24.11 27.53
C CYS A 244 14.31 -22.75 27.62
N GLU A 245 14.36 -22.13 28.80
CA GLU A 245 13.99 -20.73 29.00
C GLU A 245 15.25 -19.86 28.94
N VAL A 246 15.30 -18.93 28.00
CA VAL A 246 16.46 -18.05 27.77
C VAL A 246 16.00 -16.67 27.30
N PRO A 247 16.82 -15.61 27.48
CA PRO A 247 16.56 -14.32 26.85
C PRO A 247 16.49 -14.44 25.32
N VAL A 248 15.50 -13.78 24.70
CA VAL A 248 15.34 -13.73 23.24
C VAL A 248 15.52 -12.30 22.77
N LEU A 249 16.41 -12.10 21.80
CA LEU A 249 16.57 -10.83 21.11
C LEU A 249 15.83 -10.88 19.77
N PHE A 250 14.81 -10.04 19.63
CA PHE A 250 14.15 -9.84 18.34
C PHE A 250 14.95 -8.84 17.51
N ALA A 251 15.35 -9.25 16.30
CA ALA A 251 15.93 -8.34 15.32
C ALA A 251 14.95 -7.21 15.01
N ALA A 252 15.47 -6.02 14.68
CA ALA A 252 14.65 -4.83 14.49
C ALA A 252 13.56 -5.03 13.42
N GLU A 253 13.86 -5.74 12.33
CA GLU A 253 12.91 -6.06 11.27
C GLU A 253 11.74 -6.97 11.72
N LEU A 254 11.93 -7.76 12.79
CA LEU A 254 10.91 -8.62 13.37
C LEU A 254 10.16 -7.94 14.53
N ALA A 255 10.83 -7.04 15.26
CA ALA A 255 10.26 -6.35 16.41
C ALA A 255 9.01 -5.53 16.04
N GLY A 256 8.96 -4.96 14.83
CA GLY A 256 7.76 -4.29 14.32
C GLY A 256 6.52 -5.19 14.29
N GLY A 257 6.69 -6.48 14.00
CA GLY A 257 5.60 -7.47 14.02
C GLY A 257 5.02 -7.71 15.40
N LEU A 258 5.86 -7.72 16.45
CA LEU A 258 5.40 -7.82 17.84
C LEU A 258 4.50 -6.65 18.22
N PHE A 259 4.93 -5.43 17.90
CA PHE A 259 4.10 -4.24 18.12
C PHE A 259 2.87 -4.23 17.21
N GLY A 260 2.94 -4.84 16.02
CA GLY A 260 1.77 -5.09 15.18
C GLY A 260 0.70 -5.94 15.88
N SER A 261 1.10 -7.01 16.59
CA SER A 261 0.18 -7.80 17.40
C SER A 261 -0.45 -6.98 18.53
N PHE A 262 0.34 -6.12 19.18
CA PHE A 262 -0.17 -5.18 20.18
C PHE A 262 -1.20 -4.20 19.60
N LEU A 263 -0.89 -3.57 18.46
CA LEU A 263 -1.82 -2.66 17.77
C LEU A 263 -3.13 -3.37 17.39
N GLY A 264 -3.05 -4.60 16.91
CA GLY A 264 -4.23 -5.44 16.66
C GLY A 264 -5.04 -5.67 17.93
N ALA A 265 -4.39 -5.99 19.03
CA ALA A 265 -5.05 -6.24 20.31
C ALA A 265 -5.75 -5.00 20.90
N ILE A 266 -5.26 -3.79 20.64
CA ILE A 266 -5.90 -2.54 21.12
C ILE A 266 -6.82 -1.89 20.09
N SER A 267 -6.96 -2.48 18.90
CA SER A 267 -7.80 -1.93 17.83
C SER A 267 -9.28 -2.03 18.20
N GLY A 268 -10.03 -0.93 18.03
CA GLY A 268 -11.46 -0.86 18.36
C GLY A 268 -12.28 -2.02 17.79
N GLY A 269 -11.95 -2.46 16.57
CA GLY A 269 -12.55 -3.62 15.90
C GLY A 269 -12.47 -4.93 16.68
N ASN A 270 -11.32 -5.24 17.28
CA ASN A 270 -11.13 -6.46 18.05
C ASN A 270 -11.70 -6.32 19.47
N LEU A 271 -11.63 -5.12 20.04
CA LEU A 271 -12.18 -4.82 21.36
C LEU A 271 -13.70 -4.95 21.38
N TYR A 272 -14.43 -4.35 20.43
CA TYR A 272 -15.90 -4.44 20.43
C TYR A 272 -16.41 -5.87 20.16
N ARG A 273 -15.65 -6.67 19.39
CA ARG A 273 -15.95 -8.09 19.14
C ARG A 273 -15.50 -9.02 20.25
N LYS A 274 -14.96 -8.50 21.36
CA LYS A 274 -14.40 -9.30 22.46
C LYS A 274 -13.42 -10.37 21.99
N SER A 275 -12.61 -10.00 21.00
CA SER A 275 -11.68 -10.89 20.30
C SER A 275 -10.23 -10.46 20.55
N SER A 276 -9.96 -9.90 21.73
CA SER A 276 -8.64 -9.41 22.12
C SER A 276 -8.30 -9.80 23.55
N PHE A 277 -7.05 -10.20 23.77
CA PHE A 277 -6.51 -10.45 25.11
C PHE A 277 -6.25 -9.17 25.92
N LEU A 278 -6.35 -7.99 25.29
CA LEU A 278 -6.17 -6.67 25.94
C LEU A 278 -7.49 -5.94 26.19
N GLU A 279 -8.64 -6.60 26.06
CA GLU A 279 -9.93 -6.00 26.45
C GLU A 279 -9.92 -5.59 27.93
N GLY A 280 -10.37 -4.37 28.24
CA GLY A 280 -10.47 -3.87 29.62
C GLY A 280 -9.15 -3.40 30.25
N THR A 281 -8.05 -3.33 29.48
CA THR A 281 -6.72 -2.97 30.00
C THR A 281 -6.39 -1.47 29.93
N LEU A 282 -7.33 -0.63 29.50
CA LEU A 282 -7.11 0.81 29.37
C LEU A 282 -6.70 1.42 30.73
N GLY A 283 -5.58 2.15 30.74
CA GLY A 283 -5.03 2.78 31.96
C GLY A 283 -4.11 1.88 32.80
N GLN A 284 -3.83 0.65 32.35
CA GLN A 284 -2.95 -0.28 33.05
C GLN A 284 -1.52 -0.28 32.47
N ARG A 285 -0.57 -0.79 33.25
CA ARG A 285 0.76 -1.14 32.77
C ARG A 285 0.72 -2.59 32.26
N LEU A 286 1.06 -2.77 30.99
CA LEU A 286 1.16 -4.07 30.32
C LEU A 286 2.53 -4.72 30.50
#